data_AF-A0A1V5DT63-F1
#
_entry.id   AF-A0A1V5DT63-F1
#
_cell.length_a   1.000
_cell.length_b   1.000
_cell.length_c   1.000
_cell.angle_alpha   90.00
_cell.angle_beta   90.00
_cell.angle_gamma   90.00
#
_symmetry.space_group_name_H-M   'P 1'
#
loop_
_entity.id
_entity.type
_entity.pdbx_description
1 polymer ?
#
loop_
_entity_poly.entity_id
_entity_poly.type
_entity_poly.pdbx_seq_one_letter_code
_entity_poly.pdbx_strand_id
1 'polypeptide(L)'
;MICKRLKYCTFLILIFLSLFFPSLSFSKQEVSLLEVTPRVIEYAINTVKPLLDSCAKKDRLSILLKISDILISPELGIHKNEIEPGNFIIYDKLEKLKLGFLISFRLSPEQKNILKEWHLKFMRKNPANVFFAPSADDIIKTRAAFGCSHYARSFIAVVKALDLMDFPEHLRYVISSKADDYDKALQKKDSEMTINGHQFVMVKIDSRWIAINTSKSQWTAMPEGFSPDSVIPPKNIPIKFESYPDVTFLLRKIGSDYNDDCDDNSLAALMNILRSGDPLDSSFKWERFEALNS
;
A
#
# COMPACT_ATOMS: atom_id res chain seq x y z
N MET A 1 55.87 27.08 17.29
CA MET A 1 54.65 27.54 18.02
C MET A 1 53.40 27.73 17.12
N ILE A 2 53.37 27.21 15.89
CA ILE A 2 52.29 27.45 14.90
C ILE A 2 51.25 26.30 14.87
N CYS A 3 51.61 25.11 15.34
CA CYS A 3 50.79 23.90 15.19
C CYS A 3 49.60 23.79 16.19
N LYS A 4 49.59 24.56 17.29
CA LYS A 4 48.49 24.55 18.27
C LYS A 4 47.32 25.45 17.89
N ARG A 5 47.55 26.57 17.17
CA ARG A 5 46.46 27.51 16.80
C ARG A 5 45.54 26.96 15.70
N LEU A 6 46.05 26.12 14.79
CA LEU A 6 45.26 25.57 13.69
C LEU A 6 44.22 24.53 14.13
N LYS A 7 44.47 23.80 15.24
CA LYS A 7 43.54 22.82 15.82
C LYS A 7 42.35 23.47 16.52
N TYR A 8 42.52 24.65 17.12
CA TYR A 8 41.42 25.37 17.76
C TYR A 8 40.47 26.01 16.73
N CYS A 9 40.98 26.51 15.60
CA CYS A 9 40.13 27.04 14.53
C CYS A 9 39.25 25.96 13.87
N THR A 10 39.77 24.75 13.66
CA THR A 10 38.98 23.65 13.08
C THR A 10 37.89 23.14 14.02
N PHE A 11 38.16 23.09 15.33
CA PHE A 11 37.17 22.71 16.33
C PHE A 11 36.04 23.75 16.49
N LEU A 12 36.40 25.04 16.44
CA LEU A 12 35.42 26.14 16.46
C LEU A 12 34.52 26.15 15.20
N ILE A 13 35.06 25.85 14.02
CA ILE A 13 34.27 25.74 12.77
C ILE A 13 33.28 24.55 12.84
N LEU A 14 33.69 23.41 13.40
CA LEU A 14 32.81 22.24 13.58
C LEU A 14 31.68 22.51 14.57
N ILE A 15 31.95 23.22 15.67
CA ILE A 15 30.92 23.61 16.64
C ILE A 15 29.97 24.65 16.01
N PHE A 16 30.50 25.64 15.28
CA PHE A 16 29.68 26.63 14.59
C PHE A 16 28.79 25.99 13.52
N LEU A 17 29.31 25.01 12.75
CA LEU A 17 28.49 24.21 11.84
C LEU A 17 27.40 23.44 12.59
N SER A 18 27.69 22.85 13.75
CA SER A 18 26.66 22.13 14.53
C SER A 18 25.57 23.03 15.14
N LEU A 19 25.87 24.32 15.38
CA LEU A 19 24.92 25.30 15.92
C LEU A 19 24.07 25.98 14.84
N PHE A 20 24.54 26.07 13.60
CA PHE A 20 23.80 26.64 12.46
C PHE A 20 23.06 25.60 11.62
N PHE A 21 23.38 24.32 11.79
CA PHE A 21 22.54 23.21 11.31
C PHE A 21 21.83 22.62 12.53
N PRO A 22 20.68 23.19 12.98
CA PRO A 22 19.84 22.46 13.90
C PRO A 22 19.60 21.11 13.25
N SER A 23 19.94 20.03 13.96
CA SER A 23 19.46 18.71 13.58
C SER A 23 17.96 18.88 13.41
N LEU A 24 17.50 18.87 12.16
CA LEU A 24 16.10 18.77 11.81
C LEU A 24 15.66 17.43 12.35
N SER A 25 15.32 17.43 13.64
CA SER A 25 14.39 16.52 14.26
C SER A 25 13.07 16.79 13.57
N PHE A 26 12.95 16.32 12.32
CA PHE A 26 11.67 15.85 11.83
C PHE A 26 11.28 14.77 12.82
N SER A 27 10.44 15.16 13.79
CA SER A 27 9.39 14.25 14.23
C SER A 27 8.85 13.67 12.92
N LYS A 28 9.20 12.42 12.62
CA LYS A 28 8.54 11.65 11.58
C LYS A 28 7.12 11.51 12.12
N GLN A 29 6.30 12.52 11.86
CA GLN A 29 4.87 12.36 11.89
C GLN A 29 4.63 11.35 10.77
N GLU A 30 4.50 10.09 11.14
CA GLU A 30 4.17 9.03 10.19
C GLU A 30 2.82 9.42 9.60
N VAL A 31 2.85 9.86 8.34
CA VAL A 31 1.64 10.23 7.61
C VAL A 31 0.86 8.95 7.42
N SER A 32 -0.33 8.87 8.02
CA SER A 32 -1.20 7.70 7.90
C SER A 32 -1.53 7.48 6.42
N LEU A 33 -1.38 6.24 5.93
CA LEU A 33 -1.61 5.93 4.53
C LEU A 33 -3.10 5.89 4.17
N LEU A 34 -3.97 5.84 5.18
CA LEU A 34 -5.44 5.70 5.10
C LEU A 34 -6.20 6.94 5.60
N GLU A 35 -5.50 8.07 5.79
CA GLU A 35 -6.09 9.28 6.32
C GLU A 35 -7.16 9.86 5.39
N VAL A 36 -8.27 10.33 5.98
CA VAL A 36 -9.32 11.06 5.27
C VAL A 36 -8.95 12.54 5.22
N THR A 37 -8.19 12.93 4.20
CA THR A 37 -7.82 14.33 3.97
C THR A 37 -8.96 15.11 3.31
N PRO A 38 -8.92 16.46 3.29
CA PRO A 38 -9.89 17.26 2.54
C PRO A 38 -10.01 16.87 1.06
N ARG A 39 -8.90 16.43 0.44
CA ARG A 39 -8.89 15.98 -0.95
C ARG A 39 -9.60 14.64 -1.13
N VAL A 40 -9.43 13.72 -0.18
CA VAL A 40 -10.18 12.45 -0.15
C VAL A 40 -11.67 12.74 -0.05
N ILE A 41 -12.06 13.64 0.86
CA ILE A 41 -13.46 14.07 1.03
C ILE A 41 -14.01 14.66 -0.26
N GLU A 42 -13.27 15.57 -0.89
CA GLU A 42 -13.68 16.20 -2.15
C GLU A 42 -13.89 15.16 -3.26
N TYR A 43 -12.95 14.25 -3.45
CA TYR A 43 -13.07 13.17 -4.43
C TYR A 43 -14.27 12.26 -4.13
N ALA A 44 -14.44 11.87 -2.87
CA ALA A 44 -15.54 11.04 -2.42
C ALA A 44 -16.90 11.70 -2.68
N ILE A 45 -17.07 12.97 -2.30
CA ILE A 45 -18.35 13.69 -2.44
C ILE A 45 -18.64 14.07 -3.89
N ASN A 46 -17.65 14.56 -4.63
CA ASN A 46 -17.90 15.14 -5.96
C ASN A 46 -17.79 14.12 -7.09
N THR A 47 -17.04 13.04 -6.91
CA THR A 47 -16.84 12.00 -7.95
C THR A 47 -17.58 10.71 -7.61
N VAL A 48 -17.40 10.19 -6.40
CA VAL A 48 -17.91 8.86 -6.05
C VAL A 48 -19.40 8.90 -5.68
N LYS A 49 -19.80 9.78 -4.76
CA LYS A 49 -21.17 9.85 -4.24
C LYS A 49 -22.25 9.99 -5.33
N PRO A 50 -22.12 10.85 -6.36
CA PRO A 50 -23.16 11.00 -7.39
C PRO A 50 -23.38 9.70 -8.21
N LEU A 51 -22.32 8.92 -8.40
CA LEU A 51 -22.39 7.62 -9.09
C LEU A 51 -23.03 6.55 -8.21
N LEU A 52 -22.81 6.61 -6.89
CA LEU A 52 -23.51 5.74 -5.95
C LEU A 52 -24.99 6.11 -5.86
N ASP A 53 -25.31 7.40 -5.79
CA ASP A 53 -26.68 7.91 -5.70
C ASP A 53 -27.52 7.48 -6.92
N SER A 54 -26.93 7.39 -8.10
CA SER A 54 -27.60 6.92 -9.33
C SER A 54 -27.70 5.38 -9.47
N CYS A 55 -27.05 4.60 -8.61
CA CYS A 55 -27.14 3.14 -8.66
C CYS A 55 -28.51 2.61 -8.21
N ALA A 56 -29.08 1.68 -8.99
CA ALA A 56 -30.36 1.04 -8.67
C ALA A 56 -30.28 0.09 -7.46
N LYS A 57 -29.16 -0.62 -7.30
CA LYS A 57 -28.91 -1.49 -6.15
C LYS A 57 -28.27 -0.69 -5.03
N LYS A 58 -28.88 -0.74 -3.85
CA LYS A 58 -28.45 0.00 -2.65
C LYS A 58 -28.02 -0.92 -1.51
N ASP A 59 -27.90 -2.23 -1.73
CA ASP A 59 -27.33 -3.12 -0.72
C ASP A 59 -25.84 -2.79 -0.52
N ARG A 60 -25.34 -3.02 0.70
CA ARG A 60 -24.01 -2.58 1.13
C ARG A 60 -22.90 -3.18 0.25
N LEU A 61 -23.01 -4.45 -0.13
CA LEU A 61 -22.01 -5.10 -0.97
C LEU A 61 -21.97 -4.47 -2.36
N SER A 62 -23.13 -4.27 -3.00
CA SER A 62 -23.21 -3.61 -4.31
C SER A 62 -22.64 -2.18 -4.28
N ILE A 63 -22.90 -1.41 -3.21
CA ILE A 63 -22.33 -0.06 -3.04
C ILE A 63 -20.80 -0.12 -2.95
N LEU A 64 -20.26 -1.02 -2.13
CA LEU A 64 -18.83 -1.18 -1.95
C LEU A 64 -18.15 -1.63 -3.25
N LEU A 65 -18.71 -2.61 -3.96
CA LEU A 65 -18.20 -3.01 -5.28
C LEU A 65 -18.26 -1.88 -6.28
N LYS A 66 -19.32 -1.07 -6.26
CA LYS A 66 -19.41 0.11 -7.12
C LYS A 66 -18.30 1.13 -6.84
N ILE A 67 -17.91 1.34 -5.58
CA ILE A 67 -16.75 2.17 -5.24
C ILE A 67 -15.48 1.60 -5.88
N SER A 68 -15.29 0.28 -5.79
CA SER A 68 -14.17 -0.39 -6.45
C SER A 68 -14.18 -0.14 -7.96
N ASP A 69 -15.33 -0.30 -8.64
CA ASP A 69 -15.49 -0.02 -10.07
C ASP A 69 -15.11 1.42 -10.43
N ILE A 70 -15.53 2.39 -9.62
CA ILE A 70 -15.24 3.81 -9.86
C ILE A 70 -13.74 4.07 -9.75
N LEU A 71 -13.07 3.52 -8.75
CA LEU A 71 -11.62 3.68 -8.55
C LEU A 71 -10.80 3.09 -9.70
N ILE A 72 -11.27 1.99 -10.29
CA ILE A 72 -10.66 1.35 -11.47
C ILE A 72 -11.22 1.86 -12.81
N SER A 73 -12.03 2.92 -12.82
CA SER A 73 -12.50 3.54 -14.07
C SER A 73 -11.43 4.42 -14.70
N PRO A 74 -11.13 4.30 -16.01
CA PRO A 74 -10.12 5.13 -16.68
C PRO A 74 -10.42 6.63 -16.64
N GLU A 75 -11.70 7.01 -16.58
CA GLU A 75 -12.13 8.41 -16.69
C GLU A 75 -12.18 9.11 -15.33
N LEU A 76 -12.73 8.42 -14.33
CA LEU A 76 -13.05 8.97 -13.01
C LEU A 76 -12.20 8.39 -11.89
N GLY A 77 -11.50 7.29 -12.16
CA GLY A 77 -10.72 6.56 -11.19
C GLY A 77 -9.36 7.18 -10.88
N ILE A 78 -8.65 6.47 -10.03
CA ILE A 78 -7.38 6.90 -9.45
C ILE A 78 -6.16 6.45 -10.25
N HIS A 79 -6.34 5.87 -11.44
CA HIS A 79 -5.25 5.43 -12.33
C HIS A 79 -5.24 6.20 -13.68
N LYS A 80 -6.02 7.28 -13.80
CA LYS A 80 -6.09 8.10 -15.02
C LYS A 80 -4.73 8.59 -15.54
N ASN A 81 -3.82 8.90 -14.62
CA ASN A 81 -2.45 9.35 -14.90
C ASN A 81 -1.42 8.26 -14.58
N GLU A 82 -1.81 6.99 -14.63
CA GLU A 82 -0.91 5.87 -14.38
C GLU A 82 0.36 5.98 -15.24
N ILE A 83 1.48 5.69 -14.60
CA ILE A 83 2.79 5.60 -15.23
C ILE A 83 3.21 4.15 -15.07
N GLU A 84 3.62 3.52 -16.17
CA GLU A 84 4.08 2.14 -16.13
C GLU A 84 5.14 1.97 -15.02
N PRO A 85 4.99 0.99 -14.10
CA PRO A 85 5.93 0.70 -13.03
C PRO A 85 7.42 0.71 -13.44
N GLY A 86 7.72 0.16 -14.63
CA GLY A 86 9.08 0.12 -15.18
C GLY A 86 9.70 1.52 -15.36
N ASN A 87 8.90 2.53 -15.70
CA ASN A 87 9.38 3.90 -15.89
C ASN A 87 9.89 4.53 -14.60
N PHE A 88 9.30 4.23 -13.44
CA PHE A 88 9.85 4.69 -12.15
C PHE A 88 11.24 4.09 -11.90
N ILE A 89 11.37 2.78 -12.07
CA ILE A 89 12.64 2.08 -11.82
C ILE A 89 13.73 2.54 -12.78
N ILE A 90 13.40 2.71 -14.07
CA ILE A 90 14.34 3.21 -15.07
C ILE A 90 14.69 4.68 -14.78
N TYR A 91 13.71 5.51 -14.42
CA TYR A 91 13.94 6.90 -14.04
C TYR A 91 14.92 7.01 -12.88
N ASP A 92 14.75 6.24 -11.80
CA ASP A 92 15.69 6.25 -10.67
C ASP A 92 17.13 5.92 -11.09
N LYS A 93 17.29 4.89 -11.95
CA LYS A 93 18.61 4.50 -12.46
C LYS A 93 19.26 5.59 -13.30
N LEU A 94 18.50 6.24 -14.18
CA LEU A 94 19.01 7.28 -15.07
C LEU A 94 19.24 8.61 -14.35
N GLU A 95 18.40 8.96 -13.38
CA GLU A 95 18.50 10.21 -12.62
C GLU A 95 19.79 10.26 -11.78
N LYS A 96 20.31 9.11 -11.34
CA LYS A 96 21.65 9.00 -10.72
C LYS A 96 22.78 9.51 -11.62
N LEU A 97 22.58 9.48 -12.94
CA LEU A 97 23.49 10.03 -13.96
C LEU A 97 23.00 11.37 -14.53
N LYS A 98 21.94 11.97 -13.97
CA LYS A 98 21.24 13.16 -14.49
C LYS A 98 20.65 12.97 -15.90
N LEU A 99 20.33 11.73 -16.27
CA LEU A 99 19.77 11.34 -17.57
C LEU A 99 18.28 10.96 -17.48
N GLY A 100 17.61 11.23 -16.35
CA GLY A 100 16.21 10.86 -16.16
C GLY A 100 15.26 11.47 -17.20
N PHE A 101 15.67 12.56 -17.86
CA PHE A 101 14.89 13.18 -18.94
C PHE A 101 14.62 12.21 -20.13
N LEU A 102 15.51 11.23 -20.37
CA LEU A 102 15.40 10.25 -21.47
C LEU A 102 14.14 9.37 -21.38
N ILE A 103 13.73 8.97 -20.18
CA ILE A 103 12.51 8.17 -19.99
C ILE A 103 11.25 9.05 -19.94
N SER A 104 11.42 10.34 -19.65
CA SER A 104 10.31 11.27 -19.49
C SER A 104 9.74 11.79 -20.82
N PHE A 105 10.38 11.52 -21.97
CA PHE A 105 9.95 12.07 -23.27
C PHE A 105 8.56 11.62 -23.72
N ARG A 106 8.18 10.37 -23.41
CA ARG A 106 6.90 9.79 -23.79
C ARG A 106 5.76 10.10 -22.81
N LEU A 107 6.07 10.74 -21.69
CA LEU A 107 5.11 11.06 -20.63
C LEU A 107 4.45 12.42 -20.88
N SER A 108 3.20 12.58 -20.45
CA SER A 108 2.54 13.88 -20.42
C SER A 108 3.22 14.82 -19.41
N PRO A 109 3.06 16.16 -19.51
CA PRO A 109 3.61 17.08 -18.51
C PRO A 109 3.19 16.75 -17.07
N GLU A 110 1.94 16.32 -16.87
CA GLU A 110 1.41 15.90 -15.58
C GLU A 110 2.13 14.64 -15.07
N GLN A 111 2.24 13.60 -15.90
CA GLN A 111 2.98 12.38 -15.55
C GLN A 111 4.46 12.64 -15.26
N LYS A 112 5.12 13.57 -15.96
CA LYS A 112 6.51 13.96 -15.65
C LYS A 112 6.63 14.58 -14.26
N ASN A 113 5.66 15.40 -13.86
CA ASN A 113 5.65 16.01 -12.54
C ASN A 113 5.42 14.95 -11.46
N ILE A 114 4.47 14.04 -11.67
CA ILE A 114 4.20 12.91 -10.77
C ILE A 114 5.46 12.05 -10.61
N LEU A 115 6.10 11.64 -11.71
CA LEU A 115 7.32 10.85 -11.69
C LEU A 115 8.41 11.48 -10.83
N LYS A 116 8.66 12.79 -11.01
CA LYS A 116 9.64 13.55 -10.22
C LYS A 116 9.23 13.67 -8.75
N GLU A 117 7.98 14.02 -8.46
CA GLU A 117 7.46 14.16 -7.10
C GLU A 117 7.57 12.85 -6.33
N TRP A 118 7.10 11.75 -6.93
CA TRP A 118 7.10 10.42 -6.30
C TRP A 118 8.50 9.84 -6.19
N HIS A 119 9.39 10.08 -7.15
CA HIS A 119 10.80 9.72 -7.03
C HIS A 119 11.44 10.40 -5.82
N LEU A 120 11.26 11.73 -5.70
CA LEU A 120 11.80 12.50 -4.58
C LEU A 120 11.18 12.11 -3.24
N LYS A 121 9.88 11.79 -3.20
CA LYS A 121 9.15 11.53 -1.96
C LYS A 121 9.33 10.09 -1.46
N PHE A 122 9.25 9.09 -2.34
CA PHE A 122 9.11 7.69 -1.93
C PHE A 122 10.35 6.84 -2.23
N MET A 123 11.08 7.15 -3.30
CA MET A 123 12.07 6.23 -3.87
C MET A 123 13.49 6.41 -3.33
N ARG A 124 13.75 7.46 -2.55
CA ARG A 124 15.10 7.81 -2.04
C ARG A 124 15.82 6.65 -1.36
N LYS A 125 15.10 5.84 -0.57
CA LYS A 125 15.68 4.68 0.14
C LYS A 125 15.70 3.43 -0.74
N ASN A 126 14.58 3.15 -1.42
CA ASN A 126 14.45 2.02 -2.33
C ASN A 126 13.45 2.40 -3.44
N PRO A 127 13.81 2.23 -4.73
CA PRO A 127 12.90 2.52 -5.85
C PRO A 127 11.55 1.82 -5.77
N ALA A 128 11.51 0.58 -5.28
CA ALA A 128 10.28 -0.19 -5.15
C ALA A 128 9.34 0.34 -4.07
N ASN A 129 9.77 1.26 -3.20
CA ASN A 129 8.87 1.85 -2.22
C ASN A 129 7.74 2.65 -2.87
N VAL A 130 7.87 3.06 -4.12
CA VAL A 130 6.79 3.75 -4.84
C VAL A 130 5.52 2.89 -4.97
N PHE A 131 5.61 1.57 -4.85
CA PHE A 131 4.45 0.66 -4.85
C PHE A 131 3.73 0.59 -3.50
N PHE A 132 4.33 1.09 -2.42
CA PHE A 132 3.83 0.86 -1.07
C PHE A 132 3.90 2.07 -0.16
N ALA A 133 4.59 3.14 -0.51
CA ALA A 133 4.68 4.35 0.30
C ALA A 133 3.60 5.41 0.01
N PRO A 134 3.01 5.51 -1.20
CA PRO A 134 1.97 6.51 -1.46
C PRO A 134 0.73 6.35 -0.57
N SER A 135 0.30 7.42 0.08
CA SER A 135 -0.95 7.45 0.84
C SER A 135 -2.17 7.55 -0.09
N ALA A 136 -3.37 7.31 0.44
CA ALA A 136 -4.61 7.54 -0.29
C ALA A 136 -4.70 8.98 -0.85
N ASP A 137 -4.23 9.98 -0.10
CA ASP A 137 -4.18 11.38 -0.56
C ASP A 137 -3.27 11.57 -1.77
N ASP A 138 -2.06 10.98 -1.74
CA ASP A 138 -1.11 11.05 -2.84
C ASP A 138 -1.67 10.41 -4.11
N ILE A 139 -2.31 9.25 -3.94
CA ILE A 139 -2.92 8.48 -5.03
C ILE A 139 -4.11 9.23 -5.63
N ILE A 140 -5.02 9.76 -4.81
CA ILE A 140 -6.20 10.50 -5.28
C ILE A 140 -5.80 11.83 -5.94
N LYS A 141 -4.81 12.53 -5.39
CA LYS A 141 -4.27 13.77 -5.95
C LYS A 141 -3.74 13.58 -7.36
N THR A 142 -2.86 12.59 -7.51
CA THR A 142 -2.11 12.40 -8.75
C THR A 142 -2.89 11.55 -9.75
N ARG A 143 -3.86 10.77 -9.29
CA ARG A 143 -4.53 9.72 -10.06
C ARG A 143 -3.53 8.77 -10.73
N ALA A 144 -2.42 8.48 -10.06
CA ALA A 144 -1.36 7.59 -10.54
C ALA A 144 -1.28 6.28 -9.76
N ALA A 145 -2.43 5.67 -9.46
CA ALA A 145 -2.48 4.34 -8.85
C ALA A 145 -1.89 3.28 -9.78
N PHE A 146 -1.08 2.39 -9.22
CA PHE A 146 -0.58 1.18 -9.84
C PHE A 146 -0.28 0.19 -8.71
N GLY A 147 -0.77 -1.04 -8.83
CA GLY A 147 -0.62 -2.04 -7.76
C GLY A 147 -1.71 -2.00 -6.69
N CYS A 148 -1.84 -3.12 -5.98
CA CYS A 148 -3.01 -3.48 -5.19
C CYS A 148 -3.16 -2.68 -3.89
N SER A 149 -2.03 -2.31 -3.28
CA SER A 149 -1.94 -1.41 -2.12
C SER A 149 -2.62 -0.05 -2.40
N HIS A 150 -2.38 0.53 -3.57
CA HIS A 150 -2.92 1.85 -3.93
C HIS A 150 -4.45 1.81 -4.00
N TYR A 151 -5.01 0.80 -4.65
CA TYR A 151 -6.46 0.61 -4.73
C TYR A 151 -7.08 0.35 -3.36
N ALA A 152 -6.48 -0.53 -2.54
CA ALA A 152 -6.99 -0.84 -1.21
C ALA A 152 -6.99 0.38 -0.28
N ARG A 153 -5.93 1.21 -0.31
CA ARG A 153 -5.86 2.44 0.50
C ARG A 153 -6.88 3.48 0.09
N SER A 154 -6.94 3.79 -1.20
CA SER A 154 -7.93 4.75 -1.71
C SER A 154 -9.36 4.27 -1.46
N PHE A 155 -9.61 2.95 -1.58
CA PHE A 155 -10.91 2.37 -1.25
C PHE A 155 -11.29 2.63 0.21
N ILE A 156 -10.43 2.26 1.16
CA ILE A 156 -10.71 2.46 2.59
C ILE A 156 -10.93 3.95 2.89
N ALA A 157 -10.07 4.83 2.37
CA ALA A 157 -10.17 6.27 2.61
C ALA A 157 -11.49 6.85 2.05
N VAL A 158 -11.94 6.42 0.87
CA VAL A 158 -13.23 6.83 0.29
C VAL A 158 -14.41 6.28 1.10
N VAL A 159 -14.37 5.01 1.50
CA VAL A 159 -15.44 4.39 2.31
C VAL A 159 -15.59 5.11 3.65
N LYS A 160 -14.47 5.50 4.28
CA LYS A 160 -14.45 6.33 5.49
C LYS A 160 -15.03 7.72 5.25
N ALA A 161 -14.60 8.38 4.17
CA ALA A 161 -15.06 9.73 3.84
C ALA A 161 -16.57 9.81 3.55
N LEU A 162 -17.16 8.72 3.08
CA LEU A 162 -18.59 8.58 2.82
C LEU A 162 -19.39 8.02 4.00
N ASP A 163 -18.73 7.72 5.13
CA ASP A 163 -19.35 7.18 6.35
C ASP A 163 -20.24 5.94 6.08
N LEU A 164 -19.71 4.99 5.31
CA LEU A 164 -20.49 3.83 4.84
C LEU A 164 -20.44 2.62 5.78
N MET A 165 -19.66 2.70 6.85
CA MET A 165 -19.46 1.61 7.81
C MET A 165 -20.12 1.96 9.14
N ASP A 166 -20.85 1.00 9.73
CA ASP A 166 -21.47 1.21 11.05
C ASP A 166 -20.42 1.33 12.17
N PHE A 167 -19.29 0.64 12.02
CA PHE A 167 -18.21 0.61 12.98
C PHE A 167 -16.84 0.62 12.26
N PRO A 168 -15.83 1.33 12.79
CA PRO A 168 -14.44 1.26 12.30
C PRO A 168 -13.92 -0.18 12.19
N GLU A 169 -14.38 -1.04 13.08
CA GLU A 169 -14.00 -2.44 13.19
C GLU A 169 -14.60 -3.31 12.07
N HIS A 170 -15.42 -2.76 11.19
CA HIS A 170 -16.05 -3.54 10.12
C HIS A 170 -15.34 -3.41 8.78
N LEU A 171 -14.26 -2.63 8.70
CA LEU A 171 -13.46 -2.45 7.48
C LEU A 171 -11.97 -2.64 7.81
N ARG A 172 -11.28 -3.45 7.01
CA ARG A 172 -9.95 -3.97 7.33
C ARG A 172 -9.05 -3.94 6.11
N TYR A 173 -7.86 -3.37 6.23
CA TYR A 173 -6.80 -3.57 5.25
C TYR A 173 -6.18 -4.96 5.44
N VAL A 174 -5.84 -5.63 4.33
CA VAL A 174 -5.33 -6.99 4.37
C VAL A 174 -4.17 -7.17 3.41
N ILE A 175 -3.13 -7.81 3.91
CA ILE A 175 -1.95 -8.22 3.14
C ILE A 175 -1.96 -9.73 3.04
N SER A 176 -1.78 -10.22 1.81
CA SER A 176 -1.65 -11.63 1.51
C SER A 176 -0.40 -11.94 0.69
N SER A 177 0.08 -13.18 0.76
CA SER A 177 1.14 -13.71 -0.11
C SER A 177 0.58 -14.75 -1.06
N LYS A 178 1.18 -14.91 -2.23
CA LYS A 178 0.97 -16.10 -3.07
C LYS A 178 1.55 -17.32 -2.35
N ALA A 179 0.75 -18.39 -2.20
CA ALA A 179 1.14 -19.58 -1.47
C ALA A 179 2.43 -20.22 -2.01
N ASP A 180 2.54 -20.42 -3.33
CA ASP A 180 3.71 -21.07 -3.94
C ASP A 180 5.02 -20.32 -3.68
N ASP A 181 4.98 -18.99 -3.77
CA ASP A 181 6.17 -18.15 -3.59
C ASP A 181 6.61 -18.19 -2.12
N TYR A 182 5.65 -18.14 -1.21
CA TYR A 182 5.89 -18.28 0.23
C TYR A 182 6.50 -19.65 0.57
N ASP A 183 5.86 -20.73 0.14
CA ASP A 183 6.30 -22.10 0.41
C ASP A 183 7.69 -22.36 -0.15
N LYS A 184 7.98 -21.86 -1.35
CA LYS A 184 9.32 -21.98 -1.95
C LYS A 184 10.37 -21.22 -1.13
N ALA A 185 10.06 -20.01 -0.67
CA ALA A 185 10.96 -19.24 0.18
C ALA A 185 11.18 -19.92 1.54
N LEU A 186 10.11 -20.44 2.16
CA LEU A 186 10.12 -21.17 3.43
C LEU A 186 10.98 -22.43 3.34
N GLN A 187 10.77 -23.27 2.32
CA GLN A 187 11.52 -24.52 2.12
C GLN A 187 13.03 -24.28 1.99
N LYS A 188 13.41 -23.19 1.32
CA LYS A 188 14.81 -22.81 1.14
C LYS A 188 15.39 -22.01 2.29
N LYS A 189 14.55 -21.54 3.23
CA LYS A 189 14.89 -20.55 4.25
C LYS A 189 15.54 -19.30 3.64
N ASP A 190 15.07 -18.91 2.46
CA ASP A 190 15.62 -17.78 1.69
C ASP A 190 14.88 -16.49 2.07
N SER A 191 15.45 -15.75 3.01
CA SER A 191 14.91 -14.46 3.47
C SER A 191 15.07 -13.32 2.46
N GLU A 192 15.80 -13.53 1.36
CA GLU A 192 15.99 -12.53 0.31
C GLU A 192 15.06 -12.75 -0.88
N MET A 193 14.42 -13.92 -0.97
CA MET A 193 13.45 -14.21 -2.01
C MET A 193 12.30 -13.18 -1.96
N THR A 194 12.00 -12.60 -3.13
CA THR A 194 10.82 -11.77 -3.31
C THR A 194 9.59 -12.66 -3.34
N ILE A 195 8.66 -12.39 -2.43
CA ILE A 195 7.38 -13.11 -2.34
C ILE A 195 6.33 -12.21 -2.97
N ASN A 196 5.65 -12.69 -4.02
CA ASN A 196 4.52 -11.92 -4.55
C ASN A 196 3.33 -12.03 -3.61
N GLY A 197 2.49 -11.01 -3.64
CA GLY A 197 1.33 -10.92 -2.77
C GLY A 197 0.22 -10.11 -3.40
N HIS A 198 -0.87 -9.96 -2.64
CA HIS A 198 -1.99 -9.13 -3.02
C HIS A 198 -2.51 -8.40 -1.79
N GLN A 199 -2.76 -7.11 -1.92
CA GLN A 199 -3.42 -6.32 -0.89
C GLN A 199 -4.86 -6.11 -1.29
N PHE A 200 -5.75 -6.25 -0.32
CA PHE A 200 -7.19 -6.13 -0.52
C PHE A 200 -7.85 -5.66 0.77
N VAL A 201 -9.18 -5.56 0.74
CA VAL A 201 -9.95 -5.07 1.86
C VAL A 201 -10.91 -6.16 2.33
N MET A 202 -11.08 -6.30 3.64
CA MET A 202 -12.17 -7.10 4.19
C MET A 202 -13.22 -6.21 4.83
N VAL A 203 -14.48 -6.58 4.64
CA VAL A 203 -15.62 -5.88 5.19
C VAL A 203 -16.54 -6.86 5.92
N LYS A 204 -17.10 -6.42 7.03
CA LYS A 204 -18.17 -7.14 7.72
C LYS A 204 -19.53 -6.61 7.25
N ILE A 205 -20.32 -7.48 6.65
CA ILE A 205 -21.69 -7.20 6.25
C ILE A 205 -22.58 -8.21 7.00
N ASP A 206 -23.47 -7.67 7.83
CA ASP A 206 -24.23 -8.45 8.80
C ASP A 206 -23.30 -9.29 9.70
N SER A 207 -23.49 -10.60 9.75
CA SER A 207 -22.66 -11.55 10.51
C SER A 207 -21.50 -12.14 9.70
N ARG A 208 -21.28 -11.71 8.46
CA ARG A 208 -20.32 -12.34 7.53
C ARG A 208 -19.18 -11.41 7.16
N TRP A 209 -17.98 -11.99 7.09
CA TRP A 209 -16.80 -11.32 6.53
C TRP A 209 -16.67 -11.61 5.05
N ILE A 210 -16.37 -10.58 4.28
CA ILE A 210 -16.22 -10.62 2.83
C ILE A 210 -14.88 -9.97 2.48
N ALA A 211 -14.07 -10.66 1.67
CA ALA A 211 -12.87 -10.09 1.08
C ALA A 211 -13.22 -9.44 -0.26
N ILE A 212 -12.77 -8.21 -0.50
CA ILE A 212 -12.98 -7.42 -1.70
C ILE A 212 -11.63 -7.12 -2.35
N ASN A 213 -11.42 -7.66 -3.55
CA ASN A 213 -10.31 -7.29 -4.40
C ASN A 213 -10.60 -5.96 -5.10
N THR A 214 -10.10 -4.88 -4.51
CA THR A 214 -10.35 -3.49 -4.94
C THR A 214 -9.76 -3.14 -6.30
N SER A 215 -8.78 -3.91 -6.78
CA SER A 215 -8.17 -3.72 -8.10
C SER A 215 -8.92 -4.41 -9.24
N LYS A 216 -9.88 -5.29 -8.92
CA LYS A 216 -10.66 -6.08 -9.89
C LYS A 216 -12.17 -5.95 -9.71
N SER A 217 -12.62 -5.24 -8.68
CA SER A 217 -14.04 -5.16 -8.29
C SER A 217 -14.68 -6.54 -8.13
N GLN A 218 -13.98 -7.40 -7.40
CA GLN A 218 -14.42 -8.77 -7.12
C GLN A 218 -14.46 -9.01 -5.62
N TRP A 219 -15.21 -10.02 -5.21
CA TRP A 219 -15.30 -10.40 -3.82
C TRP A 219 -15.38 -11.92 -3.65
N THR A 220 -15.08 -12.37 -2.43
CA THR A 220 -15.37 -13.72 -1.98
C THR A 220 -15.81 -13.69 -0.54
N ALA A 221 -16.75 -14.55 -0.17
CA ALA A 221 -17.13 -14.73 1.23
C ALA A 221 -16.02 -15.48 1.97
N MET A 222 -15.78 -15.10 3.22
CA MET A 222 -14.98 -15.91 4.13
C MET A 222 -15.80 -17.10 4.64
N PRO A 223 -15.14 -18.17 5.10
CA PRO A 223 -15.83 -19.31 5.70
C PRO A 223 -16.73 -18.90 6.88
N GLU A 224 -17.81 -19.65 7.10
CA GLU A 224 -18.67 -19.45 8.25
C GLU A 224 -17.86 -19.56 9.56
N GLY A 225 -18.14 -18.67 10.52
CA GLY A 225 -17.41 -18.60 11.77
C GLY A 225 -16.02 -17.95 11.69
N PHE A 226 -15.55 -17.54 10.50
CA PHE A 226 -14.32 -16.76 10.37
C PHE A 226 -14.45 -15.43 11.15
N SER A 227 -13.40 -15.11 11.92
CA SER A 227 -13.23 -13.79 12.53
C SER A 227 -11.76 -13.35 12.39
N PRO A 228 -11.47 -12.13 11.91
CA PRO A 228 -10.10 -11.65 11.75
C PRO A 228 -9.35 -11.60 13.09
N ASP A 229 -10.06 -11.34 14.19
CA ASP A 229 -9.47 -11.24 15.53
C ASP A 229 -9.11 -12.62 16.12
N SER A 230 -9.72 -13.68 15.59
CA SER A 230 -9.46 -15.08 16.00
C SER A 230 -8.32 -15.74 15.23
N VAL A 231 -7.83 -15.09 14.17
CA VAL A 231 -6.70 -15.56 13.36
C VAL A 231 -5.42 -15.26 14.11
N ILE A 232 -5.09 -16.11 15.06
CA ILE A 232 -3.76 -16.09 15.68
C ILE A 232 -2.82 -16.85 14.72
N PRO A 233 -1.72 -16.23 14.24
CA PRO A 233 -0.67 -16.95 13.54
C PRO A 233 -0.30 -18.23 14.31
N PRO A 234 -0.13 -19.39 13.66
CA PRO A 234 0.32 -19.58 12.28
C PRO A 234 -0.72 -20.16 11.28
N LYS A 235 -2.03 -19.90 11.44
CA LYS A 235 -3.05 -20.58 10.60
C LYS A 235 -3.11 -20.08 9.15
N ASN A 236 -2.62 -20.87 8.19
CA ASN A 236 -2.80 -20.66 6.74
C ASN A 236 -4.28 -20.53 6.34
N ILE A 237 -4.77 -19.30 6.13
CA ILE A 237 -6.14 -19.06 5.65
C ILE A 237 -6.08 -18.76 4.15
N PRO A 238 -6.46 -19.73 3.29
CA PRO A 238 -6.46 -19.54 1.86
C PRO A 238 -7.63 -18.66 1.43
N ILE A 239 -7.36 -17.79 0.47
CA ILE A 239 -8.36 -16.97 -0.23
C ILE A 239 -8.10 -17.09 -1.72
N LYS A 240 -9.20 -17.21 -2.48
CA LYS A 240 -9.18 -17.24 -3.93
C LYS A 240 -10.12 -16.16 -4.47
N PHE A 241 -9.68 -15.49 -5.52
CA PHE A 241 -10.51 -14.58 -6.29
C PHE A 241 -10.66 -15.15 -7.70
N GLU A 242 -11.84 -15.01 -8.30
CA GLU A 242 -12.12 -15.54 -9.64
C GLU A 242 -11.19 -14.94 -10.72
N SER A 243 -10.73 -13.71 -10.55
CA SER A 243 -9.73 -13.07 -11.43
C SER A 243 -8.36 -13.72 -11.41
N TYR A 244 -8.07 -14.57 -10.43
CA TYR A 244 -6.81 -15.28 -10.28
C TYR A 244 -7.07 -16.78 -10.00
N PRO A 245 -7.62 -17.52 -10.97
CA PRO A 245 -8.09 -18.90 -10.74
C PRO A 245 -6.99 -19.85 -10.28
N ASP A 246 -5.76 -19.63 -10.76
CA ASP A 246 -4.59 -20.47 -10.45
C ASP A 246 -3.78 -19.96 -9.25
N VAL A 247 -4.26 -18.93 -8.54
CA VAL A 247 -3.53 -18.31 -7.43
C VAL A 247 -4.30 -18.51 -6.14
N THR A 248 -3.64 -19.16 -5.18
CA THR A 248 -4.09 -19.18 -3.78
C THR A 248 -3.32 -18.11 -3.00
N PHE A 249 -4.05 -17.19 -2.41
CA PHE A 249 -3.49 -16.18 -1.51
C PHE A 249 -3.60 -16.67 -0.06
N LEU A 250 -2.55 -16.46 0.72
CA LEU A 250 -2.53 -16.74 2.15
C LEU A 250 -2.61 -15.41 2.91
N LEU A 251 -3.54 -15.28 3.84
CA LEU A 251 -3.60 -14.13 4.75
C LEU A 251 -2.31 -14.02 5.57
N ARG A 252 -1.68 -12.84 5.56
CA ARG A 252 -0.41 -12.58 6.27
C ARG A 252 -0.56 -11.59 7.42
N LYS A 253 -1.28 -10.49 7.18
CA LYS A 253 -1.64 -9.51 8.20
C LYS A 253 -3.00 -8.92 7.85
N ILE A 254 -3.84 -8.76 8.88
CA ILE A 254 -5.15 -8.13 8.81
C ILE A 254 -5.08 -6.96 9.79
N GLY A 255 -5.45 -5.76 9.36
CA GLY A 255 -5.45 -4.60 10.25
C GLY A 255 -6.46 -4.74 11.39
N SER A 256 -6.31 -3.98 12.47
CA SER A 256 -7.26 -3.99 13.59
C SER A 256 -8.49 -3.12 13.37
N ASP A 257 -8.41 -2.12 12.49
CA ASP A 257 -9.50 -1.21 12.13
C ASP A 257 -9.28 -0.60 10.73
N TYR A 258 -10.12 0.37 10.34
CA TYR A 258 -9.98 1.08 9.08
C TYR A 258 -8.88 2.17 9.04
N ASN A 259 -8.10 2.31 10.12
CA ASN A 259 -6.93 3.19 10.24
C ASN A 259 -5.63 2.39 10.20
N ASP A 260 -5.68 1.09 10.51
CA ASP A 260 -4.56 0.18 10.42
C ASP A 260 -4.25 -0.18 8.95
N ASP A 261 -3.15 0.38 8.45
CA ASP A 261 -2.58 0.14 7.12
C ASP A 261 -1.58 -1.02 7.09
N CYS A 262 -1.53 -1.80 8.19
CA CYS A 262 -0.63 -2.90 8.39
C CYS A 262 0.87 -2.53 8.36
N ASP A 263 1.22 -1.24 8.37
CA ASP A 263 2.58 -0.71 8.27
C ASP A 263 3.33 -1.13 7.00
N ASP A 264 2.63 -1.39 5.89
CA ASP A 264 3.24 -1.84 4.63
C ASP A 264 3.90 -0.72 3.82
N ASN A 265 4.38 0.33 4.47
CA ASN A 265 4.86 1.58 3.87
C ASN A 265 6.17 1.46 3.03
N SER A 266 6.73 0.27 2.89
CA SER A 266 7.97 0.03 2.14
C SER A 266 8.07 -1.41 1.66
N LEU A 267 8.92 -1.65 0.65
CA LEU A 267 9.18 -3.01 0.17
C LEU A 267 9.69 -3.90 1.31
N ALA A 268 10.58 -3.37 2.16
CA ALA A 268 11.15 -4.13 3.27
C ALA A 268 10.07 -4.53 4.29
N ALA A 269 9.22 -3.58 4.70
CA ALA A 269 8.12 -3.86 5.62
C ALA A 269 7.15 -4.90 5.02
N LEU A 270 6.77 -4.73 3.75
CA LEU A 270 5.92 -5.71 3.07
C LEU A 270 6.57 -7.10 3.05
N MET A 271 7.84 -7.22 2.65
CA MET A 271 8.52 -8.51 2.60
C MET A 271 8.61 -9.16 3.99
N ASN A 272 8.78 -8.38 5.06
CA ASN A 272 8.74 -8.88 6.43
C ASN A 272 7.34 -9.38 6.80
N ILE A 273 6.28 -8.62 6.50
CA ILE A 273 4.89 -9.06 6.70
C ILE A 273 4.61 -10.36 5.95
N LEU A 274 5.05 -10.48 4.69
CA LEU A 274 4.83 -11.70 3.93
C LEU A 274 5.52 -12.92 4.55
N ARG A 275 6.61 -12.75 5.30
CA ARG A 275 7.34 -13.83 5.99
C ARG A 275 6.80 -14.15 7.37
N SER A 276 6.58 -13.12 8.19
CA SER A 276 6.32 -13.24 9.63
C SER A 276 4.93 -12.78 10.05
N GLY A 277 4.24 -11.98 9.23
CA GLY A 277 3.05 -11.23 9.63
C GLY A 277 3.37 -9.93 10.39
N ASP A 278 4.64 -9.56 10.52
CA ASP A 278 5.12 -8.38 11.25
C ASP A 278 6.06 -7.55 10.34
N PRO A 279 5.83 -6.23 10.17
CA PRO A 279 6.68 -5.35 9.37
C PRO A 279 8.14 -5.28 9.84
N LEU A 280 8.45 -5.64 11.08
CA LEU A 280 9.79 -5.54 11.68
C LEU A 280 10.53 -6.88 11.73
N ASP A 281 9.86 -8.01 11.53
CA ASP A 281 10.44 -9.34 11.63
C ASP A 281 10.54 -10.02 10.27
N SER A 282 11.76 -10.38 9.85
CA SER A 282 11.99 -11.07 8.57
C SER A 282 11.91 -12.59 8.68
N SER A 283 11.69 -13.14 9.87
CA SER A 283 11.68 -14.58 10.13
C SER A 283 10.41 -15.24 9.59
N PHE A 284 10.55 -16.42 9.01
CA PHE A 284 9.38 -17.21 8.62
C PHE A 284 8.65 -17.73 9.87
N LYS A 285 7.37 -17.37 10.02
CA LYS A 285 6.54 -17.80 11.18
C LYS A 285 5.46 -18.81 10.85
N TRP A 286 5.21 -19.08 9.56
CA TRP A 286 4.12 -19.96 9.15
C TRP A 286 4.68 -21.24 8.55
N GLU A 287 3.88 -22.28 8.66
CA GLU A 287 4.16 -23.58 8.07
C GLU A 287 3.77 -23.59 6.60
N ARG A 288 4.21 -24.63 5.89
CA ARG A 288 3.87 -24.86 4.49
C ARG A 288 2.35 -24.84 4.33
N PHE A 289 1.86 -24.26 3.24
CA PHE A 289 0.46 -24.42 2.89
C PHE A 289 0.17 -25.87 2.55
N GLU A 290 -0.48 -26.57 3.47
CA GLU A 290 -1.08 -27.86 3.21
C GLU A 290 -2.52 -27.59 2.77
N ALA A 291 -2.79 -27.72 1.47
CA ALA A 291 -4.17 -27.82 1.03
C ALA A 291 -4.80 -28.98 1.81
N LEU A 292 -5.91 -28.74 2.51
CA LEU A 292 -6.71 -29.81 3.12
C LEU A 292 -6.89 -30.88 2.04
N ASN A 293 -6.30 -32.06 2.25
CA ASN A 293 -6.45 -33.18 1.34
C ASN A 293 -7.95 -33.37 1.11
N SER A 294 -8.34 -33.31 -0.16
CA SER A 294 -9.72 -33.52 -0.61
C SER A 294 -10.10 -34.99 -0.44
#